data_AF-A0A1Y1VVT9-F1
#
_entry.id   AF-A0A1Y1VVT9-F1
#
_cell.length_a   1.000
_cell.length_b   1.000
_cell.length_c   1.000
_cell.angle_alpha   90.00
_cell.angle_beta   90.00
_cell.angle_gamma   90.00
#
_symmetry.space_group_name_H-M   'P 1'
#
loop_
_entity.id
_entity.type
_entity.pdbx_description
1 polymer ?
#
loop_
_entity_poly.entity_id
_entity_poly.type
_entity_poly.pdbx_seq_one_letter_code
_entity_poly.pdbx_strand_id
1 'polypeptide(L)'
;CQTSMNTTCPSFEGVRNETIQGLVNFLFTSKCTEVSVVGGTEILDSESYYSHKRGFRVDFSSNPCIDKFIKNNFHYIGNRKYGTPDKLYVACSGNMFAWKQDHWEMSAY
;
A
#
# COMPACT_ATOMS: atom_id res chain seq x y z
N CYS A 1 8.36 2.36 18.21
CA CYS A 1 7.29 1.45 17.79
C CYS A 1 7.90 0.10 17.56
N GLN A 2 7.59 -0.86 18.42
CA GLN A 2 8.25 -2.17 18.45
C GLN A 2 7.26 -3.34 18.40
N THR A 3 5.95 -3.08 18.40
CA THR A 3 4.96 -4.15 18.37
C THR A 3 3.68 -3.68 17.69
N SER A 4 3.07 -4.59 16.92
CA SER A 4 1.89 -4.41 16.08
C SER A 4 0.56 -4.23 16.84
N MET A 5 0.62 -4.02 18.16
CA MET A 5 -0.56 -3.81 19.02
C MET A 5 -0.99 -2.34 19.13
N ASN A 6 -0.23 -1.39 18.56
CA ASN A 6 -0.54 0.02 18.69
C ASN A 6 -1.20 0.55 17.39
N THR A 7 -2.49 0.85 17.45
CA THR A 7 -3.31 1.30 16.30
C THR A 7 -2.91 2.67 15.74
N THR A 8 -2.03 3.39 16.43
CA THR A 8 -1.48 4.70 16.04
C THR A 8 0.00 4.64 15.67
N CYS A 9 0.62 3.45 15.66
CA CYS A 9 1.99 3.33 15.17
C CYS A 9 2.20 2.13 14.25
N PRO A 10 2.32 2.34 12.93
CA PRO A 10 2.65 1.28 12.00
C PRO A 10 3.98 0.63 12.40
N SER A 11 3.96 -0.70 12.51
CA SER A 11 5.18 -1.49 12.65
C SER A 11 5.64 -1.95 11.27
N PHE A 12 6.96 -1.86 11.04
CA PHE A 12 7.62 -2.48 9.89
C PHE A 12 8.09 -3.91 10.19
N GLU A 13 7.97 -4.35 11.44
CA GLU A 13 8.39 -5.68 11.86
C GLU A 13 7.48 -6.74 11.23
N GLY A 14 8.05 -7.54 10.34
CA GLY A 14 7.32 -8.55 9.58
C GLY A 14 6.83 -8.09 8.21
N VAL A 15 7.11 -6.85 7.79
CA VAL A 15 6.91 -6.44 6.39
C VAL A 15 7.89 -7.21 5.50
N ARG A 16 7.39 -7.76 4.39
CA ARG A 16 8.22 -8.49 3.44
C ARG A 16 9.22 -7.54 2.78
N ASN A 17 10.42 -8.05 2.52
CA ASN A 17 11.46 -7.32 1.79
C ASN A 17 10.97 -6.90 0.39
N GLU A 18 10.18 -7.74 -0.27
CA GLU A 18 9.59 -7.44 -1.58
C GLU A 18 8.62 -6.25 -1.52
N THR A 19 7.83 -6.15 -0.45
CA THR A 19 6.92 -5.02 -0.21
C THR A 19 7.70 -3.72 -0.01
N ILE A 20 8.77 -3.74 0.81
CA ILE A 20 9.62 -2.57 1.03
C ILE A 20 10.33 -2.15 -0.27
N GLN A 21 10.92 -3.08 -0.99
CA GLN A 21 11.58 -2.79 -2.27
C GLN A 21 10.59 -2.26 -3.31
N GLY A 22 9.38 -2.82 -3.36
CA GLY A 22 8.31 -2.33 -4.21
C GLY A 22 7.97 -0.87 -3.91
N LEU A 23 7.86 -0.51 -2.63
CA LEU A 23 7.54 0.85 -2.20
C LEU A 23 8.69 1.80 -2.53
N VAL A 24 9.93 1.42 -2.24
CA VAL A 24 11.12 2.23 -2.55
C VAL A 24 11.24 2.47 -4.05
N ASN A 25 11.06 1.44 -4.88
CA ASN A 25 11.10 1.57 -6.34
C ASN A 25 9.99 2.47 -6.86
N PHE A 26 8.79 2.36 -6.30
CA PHE A 26 7.67 3.24 -6.62
C PHE A 26 7.97 4.71 -6.29
N LEU A 27 8.50 4.99 -5.09
CA LEU A 27 8.87 6.34 -4.68
C LEU A 27 9.97 6.93 -5.56
N PHE A 28 11.00 6.14 -5.87
CA PHE A 28 12.08 6.57 -6.74
C PHE A 28 11.60 6.87 -8.17
N THR A 29 10.69 6.05 -8.70
CA THR A 29 10.17 6.20 -10.06
C THR A 29 9.16 7.35 -10.17
N SER A 30 8.30 7.51 -9.16
CA SER A 30 7.27 8.56 -9.17
C SER A 30 7.84 9.96 -9.02
N LYS A 31 9.02 10.11 -8.39
CA LYS A 31 9.66 11.40 -8.06
C LYS A 31 8.76 12.31 -7.22
N CYS A 32 7.71 11.77 -6.61
CA CYS A 32 6.81 12.52 -5.76
C CYS A 32 7.44 12.69 -4.37
N THR A 33 7.36 13.90 -3.84
CA THR A 33 7.79 14.23 -2.49
C THR A 33 6.63 14.03 -1.50
N GLU A 34 6.93 14.06 -0.20
CA GLU A 34 5.92 14.02 0.88
C GLU A 34 5.07 12.74 0.89
N VAL A 35 5.75 11.60 0.99
CA VAL A 35 5.09 10.31 1.21
C VAL A 35 5.47 9.77 2.57
N SER A 36 4.46 9.59 3.42
CA SER A 36 4.60 8.99 4.75
C SER A 36 3.94 7.62 4.75
N VAL A 37 4.61 6.63 5.33
CA VAL A 37 3.99 5.33 5.62
C VAL A 37 3.03 5.53 6.78
N VAL A 38 1.77 5.17 6.58
CA VAL A 38 0.68 5.31 7.57
C VAL A 38 0.18 3.96 8.08
N GLY A 39 0.55 2.86 7.42
CA GLY A 39 0.18 1.50 7.78
C GLY A 39 1.19 0.46 7.25
N GLY A 40 1.33 -0.67 7.94
CA GLY A 40 2.30 -1.74 7.66
C GLY A 40 1.79 -3.10 8.13
N THR A 41 2.17 -3.54 9.34
CA THR A 41 1.80 -4.87 9.89
C THR A 41 0.70 -4.85 10.94
N GLU A 42 -0.38 -4.08 10.72
CA GLU A 42 -1.49 -3.99 11.66
C GLU A 42 -2.13 -5.38 11.90
N ILE A 43 -2.31 -5.78 13.17
CA ILE A 43 -2.85 -7.11 13.53
C ILE A 43 -4.33 -7.25 13.14
N LEU A 44 -5.05 -6.13 13.03
CA LEU A 44 -6.51 -6.10 12.81
C LEU A 44 -6.92 -6.27 11.34
N ASP A 45 -5.98 -6.45 10.40
CA ASP A 45 -6.32 -6.75 9.01
C ASP A 45 -6.79 -8.21 8.84
N SER A 46 -7.75 -8.38 7.93
CA SER A 46 -8.37 -9.63 7.49
C SER A 46 -7.42 -10.84 7.48
N GLU A 47 -7.92 -12.02 7.87
CA GLU A 47 -7.18 -13.30 7.84
C GLU A 47 -6.76 -13.77 6.43
N SER A 48 -6.87 -12.90 5.42
CA SER A 48 -6.39 -13.20 4.08
C SER A 48 -4.89 -13.49 4.08
N TYR A 49 -4.49 -14.45 3.25
CA TYR A 49 -3.08 -14.87 3.10
C TYR A 49 -2.18 -13.68 2.71
N TYR A 50 -2.71 -12.77 1.90
CA TYR A 50 -2.03 -11.58 1.39
C TYR A 50 -2.48 -10.35 2.18
N SER A 51 -2.07 -10.22 3.45
CA SER A 51 -2.53 -9.18 4.38
C SER A 51 -1.40 -8.29 4.92
N HIS A 52 -1.78 -7.18 5.57
CA HIS A 52 -0.88 -6.33 6.36
C HIS A 52 -0.14 -7.15 7.43
N LYS A 53 -0.87 -7.96 8.20
CA LYS A 53 -0.32 -8.86 9.23
C LYS A 53 0.81 -9.77 8.73
N ARG A 54 0.77 -10.16 7.45
CA ARG A 54 1.78 -11.04 6.83
C ARG A 54 2.81 -10.27 5.98
N GLY A 55 2.78 -8.94 6.03
CA GLY A 55 3.75 -8.07 5.41
C GLY A 55 3.62 -7.90 3.90
N PHE A 56 2.51 -8.33 3.30
CA PHE A 56 2.27 -8.22 1.85
C PHE A 56 1.78 -6.82 1.44
N ARG A 57 1.29 -6.05 2.41
CA ARG A 57 0.66 -4.75 2.17
C ARG A 57 1.34 -3.65 2.96
N VAL A 58 1.31 -2.45 2.43
CA VAL A 58 1.79 -1.22 3.08
C VAL A 58 0.89 -0.06 2.69
N ASP A 59 0.51 0.75 3.67
CA ASP A 59 -0.31 1.94 3.47
C ASP A 59 0.56 3.20 3.51
N PHE A 60 0.33 4.11 2.58
CA PHE A 60 1.06 5.37 2.48
C PHE A 60 0.15 6.54 2.11
N SER A 61 0.54 7.72 2.58
CA SER A 61 -0.24 8.96 2.42
C SER A 61 -0.54 9.27 0.96
N SER A 62 -1.77 9.70 0.70
CA SER A 62 -2.14 10.28 -0.59
C SER A 62 -1.59 11.70 -0.71
N ASN A 63 -1.26 12.10 -1.94
CA ASN A 63 -1.01 13.48 -2.30
C ASN A 63 -1.28 13.68 -3.80
N PRO A 64 -1.48 14.92 -4.29
CA PRO A 64 -1.83 15.16 -5.68
C PRO A 64 -0.82 14.61 -6.71
N CYS A 65 0.47 14.56 -6.36
CA CYS A 65 1.50 13.99 -7.24
C CYS A 65 1.33 12.47 -7.37
N ILE A 66 1.23 11.78 -6.24
CA ILE A 66 1.06 10.33 -6.16
C ILE A 66 -0.24 9.90 -6.85
N ASP A 67 -1.34 10.59 -6.56
CA ASP A 67 -2.65 10.30 -7.14
C ASP A 67 -2.61 10.38 -8.66
N LYS A 68 -1.99 11.45 -9.19
CA LYS A 68 -1.84 11.65 -10.64
C LYS A 68 -0.90 10.62 -11.23
N PHE A 69 0.20 10.30 -10.56
CA PHE A 69 1.15 9.31 -11.03
C PHE A 69 0.51 7.93 -11.18
N ILE A 70 -0.17 7.43 -10.14
CA ILE A 70 -0.84 6.12 -10.16
C ILE A 70 -1.90 6.09 -11.27
N LYS A 71 -2.80 7.08 -11.31
CA LYS A 71 -3.90 7.12 -12.28
C LYS A 71 -3.43 7.21 -13.74
N ASN A 72 -2.26 7.81 -13.99
CA ASN A 72 -1.76 8.01 -15.35
C ASN A 72 -0.83 6.89 -15.83
N ASN A 73 -0.13 6.21 -14.93
CA ASN A 73 0.91 5.24 -15.29
C ASN A 73 0.50 3.79 -15.04
N PHE A 74 -0.48 3.53 -14.16
CA PHE A 74 -0.89 2.18 -13.80
C PHE A 74 -2.22 1.82 -14.46
N HIS A 75 -2.40 0.52 -14.72
CA HIS A 75 -3.60 0.03 -15.38
C HIS A 75 -4.73 -0.14 -14.37
N TYR A 76 -5.85 0.55 -14.57
CA TYR A 76 -7.04 0.38 -13.73
C TYR A 76 -7.72 -0.96 -14.04
N ILE A 77 -7.93 -1.78 -13.00
CA ILE A 77 -8.48 -3.15 -13.12
C ILE A 77 -9.85 -3.31 -12.46
N GLY A 78 -10.48 -2.21 -12.05
CA GLY A 78 -11.81 -2.20 -11.45
C GLY A 78 -11.81 -1.84 -9.97
N ASN A 79 -12.93 -2.11 -9.30
CA ASN A 79 -13.08 -1.89 -7.87
C ASN A 79 -12.96 -3.23 -7.12
N ARG A 80 -12.43 -3.18 -5.89
CA ARG A 80 -12.39 -4.34 -5.00
C ARG A 80 -13.82 -4.87 -4.76
N LYS A 81 -14.02 -6.18 -4.91
CA LYS A 81 -15.34 -6.84 -4.88
C LYS A 81 -15.93 -6.99 -3.47
N TYR A 82 -15.08 -6.97 -2.44
CA TYR A 82 -15.46 -7.14 -1.03
C TYR A 82 -14.72 -6.10 -0.17
N GLY A 83 -15.45 -5.42 0.71
CA GLY A 83 -14.94 -4.30 1.53
C GLY A 83 -15.40 -2.92 1.03
N THR A 84 -14.78 -1.85 1.55
CA THR A 84 -14.92 -0.49 1.03
C THR A 84 -14.52 -0.49 -0.45
N PRO A 85 -15.22 0.24 -1.35
CA PRO A 85 -14.92 0.22 -2.78
C PRO A 85 -13.57 0.89 -3.08
N ASP A 86 -12.50 0.10 -3.00
CA ASP A 86 -11.16 0.55 -3.35
C ASP A 86 -10.98 0.46 -4.87
N LYS A 87 -10.62 1.58 -5.52
CA LYS A 87 -10.21 1.56 -6.93
C LYS A 87 -8.86 0.85 -7.02
N LEU A 88 -8.78 -0.19 -7.86
CA LEU A 88 -7.58 -1.02 -8.01
C LEU A 88 -6.84 -0.67 -9.29
N TYR A 89 -5.52 -0.50 -9.14
CA TYR A 89 -4.57 -0.28 -10.21
C TYR A 89 -3.45 -1.31 -10.13
N VAL A 90 -2.87 -1.68 -11.27
CA VAL A 90 -1.71 -2.57 -11.34
C VAL A 90 -0.56 -1.87 -12.06
N ALA A 91 0.61 -1.87 -11.43
CA ALA A 91 1.84 -1.38 -12.01
C ALA A 91 2.47 -2.44 -12.92
N CYS A 92 3.37 -2.03 -13.83
CA CYS A 92 4.12 -2.98 -14.67
C CYS A 92 4.96 -3.99 -13.88
N SER A 93 5.32 -3.67 -12.63
CA SER A 93 6.01 -4.60 -11.72
C SER A 93 5.11 -5.74 -11.21
N GLY A 94 3.80 -5.69 -11.45
CA GLY A 94 2.82 -6.60 -10.86
C GLY A 94 2.28 -6.15 -9.49
N ASN A 95 2.87 -5.10 -8.88
CA ASN A 95 2.35 -4.54 -7.64
C ASN A 95 0.96 -3.94 -7.86
N MET A 96 0.05 -4.21 -6.92
CA MET A 96 -1.30 -3.66 -6.92
C MET A 96 -1.37 -2.44 -6.01
N PHE A 97 -2.19 -1.47 -6.40
CA PHE A 97 -2.43 -0.23 -5.66
C PHE A 97 -3.93 -0.05 -5.49
N ALA A 98 -4.38 0.05 -4.24
CA ALA A 98 -5.78 0.20 -3.89
C ALA A 98 -6.01 1.58 -3.26
N TRP A 99 -7.02 2.31 -3.75
CA TRP A 99 -7.41 3.59 -3.19
C TRP A 99 -8.35 3.41 -2.00
N LYS A 100 -7.89 3.69 -0.78
CA LYS A 100 -8.60 3.46 0.48
C LYS A 100 -9.31 4.71 1.00
N GLN A 101 -9.89 5.49 0.09
CA GLN A 101 -10.58 6.77 0.34
C GLN A 101 -9.68 7.96 0.74
N ASP A 102 -8.70 7.81 1.62
CA ASP A 102 -7.81 8.88 2.08
C ASP A 102 -6.31 8.56 1.91
N HIS A 103 -5.96 7.29 1.70
CA HIS A 103 -4.59 6.82 1.47
C HIS A 103 -4.53 5.74 0.37
N TRP A 104 -3.31 5.33 0.03
CA TRP A 104 -3.06 4.22 -0.89
C TRP A 104 -2.51 3.01 -0.15
N GLU A 105 -3.04 1.82 -0.48
CA GLU A 105 -2.52 0.52 -0.06
C GLU A 105 -1.76 -0.08 -1.25
N MET A 106 -0.46 -0.39 -1.10
CA MET A 106 0.28 -1.17 -2.09
C MET A 106 0.38 -2.63 -1.62
N SER A 107 0.10 -3.56 -2.52
CA SER A 107 0.30 -5.01 -2.30
C SER A 107 1.39 -5.54 -3.22
N ALA A 108 2.36 -6.26 -2.66
CA ALA A 108 3.40 -6.98 -3.38
C ALA A 108 3.16 -8.50 -3.23
N TYR A 109 3.02 -9.20 -4.37
CA TYR A 109 2.71 -10.63 -4.41
C TYR A 109 3.97 -11.44 -4.70
#